data_AF-A0A1J4K417-F1
#
_entry.id   AF-A0A1J4K417-F1
#
_cell.length_a   1.000
_cell.length_b   1.000
_cell.length_c   1.000
_cell.angle_alpha   90.00
_cell.angle_beta   90.00
_cell.angle_gamma   90.00
#
_symmetry.space_group_name_H-M   'P 1'
#
loop_
_entity.id
_entity.type
_entity.pdbx_description
1 polymer ?
#
loop_
_entity_poly.entity_id
_entity_poly.type
_entity_poly.pdbx_seq_one_letter_code
_entity_poly.pdbx_strand_id
1 'polypeptide(L)'
;MGGCGIVTLPFNLIGSFINRPRPITLEKYTKASLSVNRWASELMYEGDILKKDVMKYGKNHKKVRKRLTRYEFQVESLEKTYSLIQIAYKLRGGNPIGYWFQLIMGIIGIILSIVWIVHIIVYFLLDYYPFLNTFFDIINNHFPYGAVIFYGIFVYYLYWCVLDGTASVGINILIIRVHPMEKKNTPMTSILFNSAVMLFASFGIALFCSMNFAIYARLTSLEMIYGVLMQTLAGLKYVWQYGTYVFLGFIVIGLIWKLATLKKRDKKIAIIKKSFKNYNTSNLNSKKDAALI
;
A
#
# COMPACT_ATOMS: atom_id res chain seq x y z
N MET A 1 7.03 10.42 -0.14
CA MET A 1 6.24 9.16 -0.21
C MET A 1 6.95 7.97 -0.83
N GLY A 2 7.78 8.15 -1.87
CA GLY A 2 8.58 7.05 -2.41
C GLY A 2 9.40 6.32 -1.35
N GLY A 3 10.00 7.05 -0.39
CA GLY A 3 10.74 6.46 0.73
C GLY A 3 9.91 5.50 1.61
N CYS A 4 8.66 5.86 1.95
CA CYS A 4 7.76 4.92 2.64
C CYS A 4 7.49 3.68 1.78
N GLY A 5 7.25 3.91 0.48
CA GLY A 5 6.97 2.89 -0.53
C GLY A 5 8.03 1.82 -0.69
N ILE A 6 9.31 2.21 -0.63
CA ILE A 6 10.45 1.28 -0.68
C ILE A 6 10.29 0.19 0.39
N VAL A 7 9.85 0.58 1.59
CA VAL A 7 9.58 -0.39 2.64
C VAL A 7 8.24 -1.07 2.40
N THR A 8 7.16 -0.32 2.17
CA THR A 8 5.80 -0.89 2.23
C THR A 8 5.47 -1.86 1.11
N LEU A 9 5.96 -1.61 -0.10
CA LEU A 9 5.62 -2.36 -1.31
C LEU A 9 6.02 -3.84 -1.25
N PRO A 10 7.28 -4.21 -0.98
CA PRO A 10 7.66 -5.62 -0.92
C PRO A 10 6.88 -6.37 0.18
N PHE A 11 6.72 -5.76 1.35
CA PHE A 11 5.94 -6.36 2.44
C PHE A 11 4.45 -6.53 2.09
N ASN A 12 3.87 -5.60 1.33
CA ASN A 12 2.48 -5.70 0.87
C ASN A 12 2.30 -6.82 -0.15
N LEU A 13 3.20 -6.93 -1.14
CA LEU A 13 3.14 -7.97 -2.17
C LEU A 13 3.29 -9.37 -1.58
N ILE A 14 4.25 -9.57 -0.69
CA ILE A 14 4.45 -10.84 0.02
C ILE A 14 3.26 -11.12 0.95
N GLY A 15 2.77 -10.10 1.66
CA GLY A 15 1.59 -10.20 2.50
C GLY A 15 0.34 -10.61 1.72
N SER A 16 0.18 -10.15 0.49
CA SER A 16 -0.93 -10.54 -0.41
C SER A 16 -0.86 -12.02 -0.78
N PHE A 17 0.35 -12.54 -1.05
CA PHE A 17 0.54 -13.98 -1.33
C PHE A 17 0.23 -14.86 -0.12
N ILE A 18 0.68 -14.45 1.07
CA ILE A 18 0.48 -15.19 2.32
C ILE A 18 -0.99 -15.21 2.72
N ASN A 19 -1.67 -14.07 2.62
CA ASN A 19 -3.08 -13.90 3.00
C ASN A 19 -4.05 -14.23 1.87
N ARG A 20 -3.62 -14.97 0.85
CA ARG A 20 -4.49 -15.34 -0.28
C ARG A 20 -5.70 -16.16 0.19
N PRO A 21 -6.89 -15.96 -0.42
CA PRO A 21 -8.06 -16.77 -0.12
C PRO A 21 -7.78 -18.22 -0.51
N ARG A 22 -8.07 -19.16 0.41
CA ARG A 22 -7.96 -20.59 0.15
C ARG A 22 -9.34 -21.14 -0.24
N PRO A 23 -9.41 -22.20 -1.07
CA PRO A 23 -10.67 -22.84 -1.40
C PRO A 23 -11.42 -23.27 -0.12
N ILE A 24 -12.72 -23.00 -0.08
CA ILE A 24 -13.61 -23.38 1.02
C ILE A 24 -14.68 -24.37 0.55
N THR A 25 -15.12 -25.24 1.45
CA THR A 25 -16.23 -26.19 1.21
C THR A 25 -17.59 -25.48 1.26
N LEU A 26 -18.63 -26.09 0.69
CA LEU A 26 -19.99 -25.56 0.69
C LEU A 26 -20.51 -25.29 2.11
N GLU A 27 -20.28 -26.20 3.06
CA GLU A 27 -20.69 -26.02 4.46
C GLU A 27 -20.01 -24.81 5.12
N LYS A 28 -18.73 -24.60 4.86
CA LYS A 28 -18.01 -23.41 5.37
C LYS A 28 -18.51 -22.14 4.71
N TYR A 29 -18.85 -22.20 3.42
CA TYR A 29 -19.42 -21.08 2.68
C TYR A 29 -20.80 -20.68 3.21
N THR A 30 -21.71 -21.63 3.44
CA THR A 30 -23.05 -21.34 3.96
C THR A 30 -22.97 -20.71 5.36
N LYS A 31 -22.14 -21.27 6.25
CA LYS A 31 -21.90 -20.71 7.59
C LYS A 31 -21.32 -19.29 7.52
N ALA A 32 -20.32 -19.07 6.67
CA ALA A 32 -19.71 -17.75 6.48
C ALA A 32 -20.70 -16.73 5.90
N SER A 33 -21.48 -17.13 4.89
CA SER A 33 -22.52 -16.29 4.29
C SER A 33 -23.60 -15.89 5.29
N LEU A 34 -24.04 -16.81 6.15
CA LEU A 34 -24.98 -16.50 7.24
C LEU A 34 -24.40 -15.49 8.23
N SER A 35 -23.11 -15.61 8.58
CA SER A 35 -22.45 -14.65 9.47
C SER A 35 -22.32 -13.25 8.86
N VAL A 36 -22.02 -13.15 7.56
CA VAL A 36 -21.97 -11.89 6.83
C VAL A 36 -23.36 -11.27 6.69
N ASN A 37 -24.39 -12.07 6.41
CA ASN A 37 -25.77 -11.60 6.34
C ASN A 37 -26.24 -11.02 7.69
N ARG A 38 -25.91 -11.69 8.80
CA ARG A 38 -26.18 -11.17 10.15
C ARG A 38 -25.50 -9.83 10.41
N TRP A 39 -24.21 -9.72 10.07
CA TRP A 39 -23.47 -8.47 10.22
C TRP A 39 -24.03 -7.35 9.32
N ALA A 40 -24.46 -7.68 8.10
CA ALA A 40 -25.14 -6.75 7.21
C ALA A 40 -26.45 -6.23 7.82
N SER A 41 -27.28 -7.11 8.41
CA SER A 41 -28.52 -6.70 9.07
C SER A 41 -28.28 -5.79 10.28
N GLU A 42 -27.25 -6.08 11.08
CA GLU A 42 -26.84 -5.23 12.21
C GLU A 42 -26.38 -3.84 11.74
N LEU A 43 -25.57 -3.81 10.66
CA LEU A 43 -25.14 -2.56 10.05
C LEU A 43 -26.30 -1.76 9.46
N MET A 44 -27.30 -2.41 8.85
CA MET A 44 -28.51 -1.71 8.38
C MET A 44 -29.24 -1.02 9.53
N TYR A 45 -29.40 -1.70 10.67
CA TYR A 45 -30.01 -1.11 11.87
C TYR A 45 -29.19 0.06 12.44
N GLU A 46 -27.86 -0.08 12.53
CA GLU A 46 -26.99 1.02 12.93
C GLU A 46 -27.07 2.21 11.95
N GLY A 47 -27.17 1.92 10.66
CA GLY A 47 -27.31 2.90 9.59
C GLY A 47 -28.61 3.71 9.70
N ASP A 48 -29.72 3.07 10.04
CA ASP A 48 -31.00 3.75 10.26
C ASP A 48 -30.98 4.67 11.48
N ILE A 49 -30.35 4.25 12.57
CA ILE A 49 -30.14 5.10 13.75
C ILE A 49 -29.25 6.29 13.37
N LEU A 50 -28.15 6.04 12.65
CA LEU A 50 -27.24 7.09 12.22
C LEU A 50 -27.91 8.08 11.27
N LYS A 51 -28.81 7.62 10.40
CA LYS A 51 -29.60 8.48 9.50
C LYS A 51 -30.48 9.45 10.29
N LYS A 52 -31.14 8.97 11.37
CA LYS A 52 -31.90 9.83 12.29
C LYS A 52 -31.01 10.86 12.99
N ASP A 53 -29.82 10.47 13.43
CA ASP A 53 -28.84 11.38 14.03
C ASP A 53 -28.36 12.46 13.04
N VAL A 54 -28.13 12.09 11.77
CA VAL A 54 -27.74 13.04 10.71
C VAL A 54 -28.85 14.04 10.43
N MET A 55 -30.11 13.59 10.39
CA MET A 55 -31.27 14.47 10.20
C MET A 55 -31.46 15.45 11.37
N LYS A 56 -31.20 15.00 12.61
CA LYS A 56 -31.39 15.81 13.82
C LYS A 56 -30.27 16.83 14.07
N TYR A 57 -29.01 16.42 13.89
CA TYR A 57 -27.84 17.23 14.26
C TYR A 57 -27.08 17.80 13.06
N GLY A 58 -27.38 17.34 11.85
CA GLY A 58 -26.66 17.71 10.63
C GLY A 58 -25.36 16.91 10.44
N LYS A 59 -24.96 16.75 9.16
CA LYS A 59 -23.78 15.95 8.75
C LYS A 59 -22.45 16.49 9.31
N ASN A 60 -22.37 17.80 9.54
CA ASN A 60 -21.15 18.47 9.99
C ASN A 60 -20.91 18.38 11.51
N HIS A 61 -21.88 17.86 12.27
CA HIS A 61 -21.72 17.72 13.71
C HIS A 61 -20.61 16.71 14.06
N LYS A 62 -19.65 17.11 14.91
CA LYS A 62 -18.42 16.35 15.19
C LYS A 62 -18.69 14.89 15.62
N LYS A 63 -19.71 14.66 16.46
CA LYS A 63 -20.08 13.31 16.91
C LYS A 63 -20.64 12.45 15.75
N VAL A 64 -21.48 13.05 14.91
CA VAL A 64 -22.09 12.39 13.75
C VAL A 64 -21.02 12.04 12.73
N ARG A 65 -20.14 12.99 12.39
CA ARG A 65 -19.02 12.76 11.45
C ARG A 65 -18.12 11.60 11.87
N LYS A 66 -17.78 11.51 13.16
CA LYS A 66 -16.96 10.40 13.69
C LYS A 66 -17.69 9.06 13.60
N ARG A 67 -18.99 9.02 13.93
CA ARG A 67 -19.82 7.81 13.83
C ARG A 67 -19.99 7.37 12.38
N LEU A 68 -20.21 8.32 11.48
CA LEU A 68 -20.32 8.11 10.04
C LEU A 68 -19.02 7.56 9.43
N THR A 69 -17.86 8.10 9.82
CA THR A 69 -16.55 7.55 9.37
C THR A 69 -16.34 6.11 9.86
N ARG A 70 -16.78 5.79 11.09
CA ARG A 70 -16.71 4.43 11.61
C ARG A 70 -17.65 3.50 10.87
N TYR A 71 -18.85 3.96 10.55
CA TYR A 71 -19.84 3.21 9.78
C TYR A 71 -19.33 2.91 8.36
N GLU A 72 -18.83 3.92 7.64
CA GLU A 72 -18.17 3.77 6.32
C GLU A 72 -17.11 2.66 6.35
N PHE A 73 -16.23 2.68 7.36
CA PHE A 73 -15.18 1.67 7.52
C PHE A 73 -15.72 0.24 7.79
N GLN A 74 -16.83 0.13 8.53
CA GLN A 74 -17.45 -1.17 8.79
C GLN A 74 -18.12 -1.73 7.53
N VAL A 75 -18.82 -0.90 6.76
CA VAL A 75 -19.42 -1.27 5.47
C VAL A 75 -18.34 -1.72 4.49
N GLU A 76 -17.25 -0.95 4.35
CA GLU A 76 -16.11 -1.34 3.50
C GLU A 76 -15.49 -2.68 3.93
N SER A 77 -15.38 -2.91 5.24
CA SER A 77 -14.87 -4.19 5.78
C SER A 77 -15.82 -5.36 5.51
N LEU A 78 -17.14 -5.13 5.57
CA LEU A 78 -18.17 -6.12 5.24
C LEU A 78 -18.10 -6.51 3.75
N GLU A 79 -18.03 -5.52 2.85
CA GLU A 79 -17.91 -5.74 1.40
C GLU A 79 -16.62 -6.51 1.04
N LYS A 80 -15.50 -6.16 1.65
CA LYS A 80 -14.23 -6.90 1.52
C LYS A 80 -14.34 -8.35 2.01
N THR A 81 -15.03 -8.56 3.13
CA THR A 81 -15.24 -9.92 3.66
C THR A 81 -16.13 -10.76 2.75
N TYR A 82 -17.23 -10.16 2.25
CA TYR A 82 -18.14 -10.81 1.32
C TYR A 82 -17.44 -11.20 0.01
N SER A 83 -16.70 -10.27 -0.61
CA SER A 83 -15.95 -10.56 -1.83
C SER A 83 -14.89 -11.65 -1.64
N LEU A 84 -14.17 -11.66 -0.51
CA LEU A 84 -13.21 -12.72 -0.20
C LEU A 84 -13.88 -14.10 -0.09
N ILE A 85 -15.03 -14.19 0.59
CA ILE A 85 -15.80 -15.44 0.70
C ILE A 85 -16.28 -15.89 -0.67
N GLN A 86 -16.75 -14.96 -1.50
CA GLN A 86 -17.23 -15.26 -2.84
C GLN A 86 -16.09 -15.77 -3.75
N ILE A 87 -14.91 -15.16 -3.71
CA ILE A 87 -13.71 -15.60 -4.44
C ILE A 87 -13.24 -16.98 -3.94
N ALA A 88 -13.24 -17.18 -2.62
CA ALA A 88 -12.82 -18.44 -2.01
C ALA A 88 -13.70 -19.63 -2.44
N TYR A 89 -15.00 -19.41 -2.59
CA TYR A 89 -15.93 -20.47 -3.03
C TYR A 89 -16.05 -20.56 -4.56
N LYS A 90 -16.47 -19.49 -5.24
CA LYS A 90 -16.76 -19.51 -6.69
C LYS A 90 -15.51 -19.71 -7.54
N LEU A 91 -14.40 -19.07 -7.16
CA LEU A 91 -13.13 -19.15 -7.88
C LEU A 91 -12.14 -20.12 -7.21
N ARG A 92 -12.59 -20.91 -6.22
CA ARG A 92 -11.79 -21.89 -5.47
C ARG A 92 -10.41 -21.34 -5.02
N GLY A 93 -10.35 -20.07 -4.62
CA GLY A 93 -9.12 -19.39 -4.19
C GLY A 93 -8.48 -18.43 -5.20
N GLY A 94 -9.13 -18.17 -6.34
CA GLY A 94 -8.67 -17.19 -7.33
C GLY A 94 -7.61 -17.72 -8.28
N ASN A 95 -7.00 -16.84 -9.08
CA ASN A 95 -5.95 -17.23 -10.04
C ASN A 95 -4.61 -17.48 -9.30
N PRO A 96 -4.12 -18.73 -9.23
CA PRO A 96 -2.87 -19.05 -8.53
C PRO A 96 -1.66 -18.35 -9.13
N ILE A 97 -1.63 -18.15 -10.46
CA ILE A 97 -0.49 -17.53 -11.18
C ILE A 97 -0.31 -16.08 -10.72
N GLY A 98 -1.40 -15.34 -10.55
CA GLY A 98 -1.36 -13.95 -10.11
C GLY A 98 -0.73 -13.78 -8.73
N TYR A 99 -0.99 -14.71 -7.80
CA TYR A 99 -0.38 -14.69 -6.48
C TYR A 99 1.11 -15.03 -6.53
N TRP A 100 1.51 -16.03 -7.31
CA TRP A 100 2.93 -16.36 -7.48
C TRP A 100 3.72 -15.21 -8.11
N PHE A 101 3.14 -14.52 -9.09
CA PHE A 101 3.72 -13.31 -9.67
C PHE A 101 3.93 -12.22 -8.61
N GLN A 102 2.96 -12.00 -7.72
CA GLN A 102 3.11 -11.04 -6.61
C GLN A 102 4.25 -11.42 -5.66
N LEU A 103 4.46 -12.71 -5.39
CA LEU A 103 5.59 -13.16 -4.57
C LEU A 103 6.93 -12.86 -5.25
N ILE A 104 7.07 -13.19 -6.53
CA ILE A 104 8.30 -12.94 -7.29
C ILE A 104 8.60 -11.44 -7.33
N MET A 105 7.59 -10.62 -7.63
CA MET A 105 7.72 -9.17 -7.62
C MET A 105 8.04 -8.62 -6.23
N GLY A 106 7.53 -9.25 -5.17
CA GLY A 106 7.87 -8.92 -3.79
C GLY A 106 9.35 -9.19 -3.47
N ILE A 107 9.89 -10.34 -3.89
CA ILE A 107 11.31 -10.69 -3.70
C ILE A 107 12.22 -9.75 -4.49
N ILE A 108 11.92 -9.53 -5.77
CA ILE A 108 12.65 -8.55 -6.60
C ILE A 108 12.58 -7.15 -5.97
N GLY A 109 11.40 -6.79 -5.46
CA GLY A 109 11.19 -5.54 -4.74
C GLY A 109 12.08 -5.40 -3.51
N ILE A 110 12.27 -6.45 -2.71
CA ILE A 110 13.20 -6.45 -1.55
C ILE A 110 14.63 -6.20 -2.02
N ILE A 111 15.08 -6.90 -3.07
CA ILE A 111 16.43 -6.76 -3.60
C ILE A 111 16.65 -5.31 -4.05
N LEU A 112 15.74 -4.77 -4.86
CA LEU A 112 15.80 -3.39 -5.33
C LEU A 112 15.74 -2.37 -4.18
N SER A 113 14.93 -2.61 -3.15
CA SER A 113 14.92 -1.77 -1.94
C SER A 113 16.27 -1.70 -1.26
N ILE A 114 16.90 -2.87 -1.06
CA ILE A 114 18.19 -2.98 -0.37
C ILE A 114 19.26 -2.28 -1.19
N VAL A 115 19.31 -2.53 -2.50
CA VAL A 115 20.26 -1.88 -3.42
C VAL A 115 20.10 -0.36 -3.38
N TRP A 116 18.87 0.16 -3.41
CA TRP A 116 18.60 1.59 -3.28
C TRP A 116 19.06 2.16 -1.93
N ILE A 117 18.73 1.50 -0.82
CA ILE A 117 19.11 1.95 0.53
C ILE A 117 20.64 1.97 0.68
N VAL A 118 21.32 0.91 0.24
CA VAL A 118 22.77 0.83 0.26
C VAL A 118 23.38 1.92 -0.61
N HIS A 119 22.82 2.20 -1.80
CA HIS A 119 23.32 3.25 -2.67
C HIS A 119 23.22 4.61 -2.00
N ILE A 120 22.06 4.94 -1.44
CA ILE A 120 21.87 6.22 -0.75
C ILE A 120 22.82 6.36 0.46
N ILE A 121 23.02 5.30 1.25
CA ILE A 121 23.91 5.35 2.42
C ILE A 121 25.38 5.48 1.99
N VAL A 122 25.86 4.62 1.08
CA VAL A 122 27.29 4.56 0.73
C VAL A 122 27.71 5.72 -0.18
N TYR A 123 26.88 6.07 -1.17
CA TYR A 123 27.20 7.13 -2.11
C TYR A 123 26.86 8.51 -1.56
N PHE A 124 25.65 8.71 -1.05
CA PHE A 124 25.20 10.07 -0.68
C PHE A 124 25.56 10.45 0.76
N LEU A 125 25.51 9.52 1.72
CA LEU A 125 25.79 9.84 3.13
C LEU A 125 27.28 9.72 3.51
N LEU A 126 27.98 8.74 2.95
CA LEU A 126 29.40 8.47 3.26
C LEU A 126 30.38 8.98 2.20
N ASP A 127 29.89 9.41 1.03
CA ASP A 127 30.68 9.87 -0.12
C ASP A 127 31.87 8.94 -0.47
N TYR A 128 31.68 7.63 -0.27
CA TYR A 128 32.78 6.67 -0.33
C TYR A 128 32.89 6.00 -1.69
N TYR A 129 31.83 5.32 -2.13
CA TYR A 129 31.87 4.55 -3.37
C TYR A 129 30.53 4.58 -4.13
N PRO A 130 30.50 5.15 -5.35
CA PRO A 130 29.30 5.24 -6.17
C PRO A 130 29.03 3.91 -6.91
N PHE A 131 28.71 2.83 -6.18
CA PHE A 131 28.66 1.48 -6.75
C PHE A 131 27.66 1.35 -7.91
N LEU A 132 26.46 1.94 -7.76
CA LEU A 132 25.39 1.76 -8.75
C LEU A 132 25.65 2.59 -10.01
N ASN A 133 26.28 3.76 -9.87
CA ASN A 133 26.78 4.53 -11.02
C ASN A 133 27.87 3.75 -11.77
N THR A 134 28.84 3.18 -11.04
CA THR A 134 29.92 2.39 -11.65
C THR A 134 29.37 1.15 -12.36
N PHE A 135 28.37 0.49 -11.78
CA PHE A 135 27.65 -0.62 -12.41
C PHE A 135 26.99 -0.21 -13.73
N PHE A 136 26.30 0.94 -13.76
CA PHE A 136 25.70 1.43 -15.00
C PHE A 136 26.74 1.85 -16.04
N ASP A 137 27.86 2.45 -15.63
CA ASP A 137 28.96 2.81 -16.54
C ASP A 137 29.60 1.56 -17.16
N ILE A 138 29.83 0.50 -16.38
CA ILE A 138 30.35 -0.78 -16.88
C ILE A 138 29.40 -1.37 -17.93
N ILE A 139 28.10 -1.40 -17.64
CA ILE A 139 27.12 -1.90 -18.60
C ILE A 139 27.07 -1.00 -19.82
N ASN A 140 27.12 0.32 -19.66
CA ASN A 140 27.05 1.26 -20.76
C ASN A 140 28.24 1.09 -21.73
N ASN A 141 29.44 0.81 -21.20
CA ASN A 141 30.64 0.57 -22.00
C ASN A 141 30.57 -0.73 -22.84
N HIS A 142 29.86 -1.76 -22.36
CA HIS A 142 29.73 -3.04 -23.08
C HIS A 142 28.46 -3.11 -23.94
N PHE A 143 27.33 -2.62 -23.42
CA PHE A 143 26.01 -2.65 -24.04
C PHE A 143 25.15 -1.45 -23.58
N PRO A 144 25.20 -0.31 -24.29
CA PRO A 144 24.51 0.93 -23.92
C PRO A 144 22.99 0.78 -23.68
N TYR A 145 22.30 0.01 -24.53
CA TYR A 145 20.86 -0.21 -24.37
C TYR A 145 20.51 -0.95 -23.06
N GLY A 146 21.40 -1.82 -22.58
CA GLY A 146 21.24 -2.50 -21.30
C GLY A 146 21.25 -1.52 -20.13
N ALA A 147 22.17 -0.56 -20.14
CA ALA A 147 22.27 0.43 -19.08
C ALA A 147 20.99 1.26 -18.96
N VAL A 148 20.40 1.66 -20.10
CA VAL A 148 19.12 2.39 -20.12
C VAL A 148 17.96 1.53 -19.61
N ILE A 149 17.89 0.24 -19.99
CA ILE A 149 16.85 -0.68 -19.50
C ILE A 149 16.95 -0.89 -17.99
N PHE A 150 18.15 -1.17 -17.48
CA PHE A 150 18.36 -1.36 -16.04
C PHE A 150 18.08 -0.07 -15.28
N TYR A 151 18.59 1.08 -15.74
CA TYR A 151 18.26 2.38 -15.16
C TYR A 151 16.73 2.59 -15.12
N GLY A 152 16.03 2.28 -16.21
CA GLY A 152 14.57 2.30 -16.28
C GLY A 152 13.90 1.43 -15.22
N ILE A 153 14.39 0.21 -14.98
CA ILE A 153 13.86 -0.68 -13.92
C ILE A 153 13.98 -0.03 -12.54
N PHE A 154 15.12 0.60 -12.21
CA PHE A 154 15.32 1.29 -10.94
C PHE A 154 14.39 2.51 -10.78
N VAL A 155 14.20 3.29 -11.84
CA VAL A 155 13.31 4.47 -11.84
C VAL A 155 11.85 4.05 -11.75
N TYR A 156 11.39 3.09 -12.56
CA TYR A 156 10.01 2.58 -12.52
C TYR A 156 9.68 1.91 -11.19
N TYR A 157 10.66 1.27 -10.56
CA TYR A 157 10.51 0.75 -9.21
C TYR A 157 10.19 1.87 -8.20
N LEU A 158 10.85 3.03 -8.27
CA LEU A 158 10.51 4.19 -7.43
C LEU A 158 9.10 4.72 -7.69
N TYR A 159 8.63 4.71 -8.94
CA TYR A 159 7.24 5.07 -9.26
C TYR A 159 6.24 4.15 -8.59
N TRP A 160 6.47 2.84 -8.65
CA TRP A 160 5.62 1.88 -7.93
C TRP A 160 5.69 2.06 -6.42
N CYS A 161 6.87 2.38 -5.88
CA CYS A 161 7.00 2.73 -4.46
C CYS A 161 6.15 3.95 -4.11
N VAL A 162 6.14 5.01 -4.93
CA VAL A 162 5.28 6.16 -4.68
C VAL A 162 3.81 5.77 -4.68
N LEU A 163 3.37 4.95 -5.65
CA LEU A 163 1.98 4.49 -5.75
C LEU A 163 1.56 3.65 -4.53
N ASP A 164 2.37 2.67 -4.13
CA ASP A 164 2.08 1.87 -2.93
C ASP A 164 2.18 2.71 -1.65
N GLY A 165 3.13 3.66 -1.59
CA GLY A 165 3.31 4.57 -0.46
C GLY A 165 2.13 5.51 -0.26
N THR A 166 1.57 6.07 -1.35
CA THR A 166 0.37 6.92 -1.29
C THR A 166 -0.86 6.12 -0.90
N ALA A 167 -1.01 4.88 -1.40
CA ALA A 167 -2.09 3.98 -1.06
C ALA A 167 -2.01 3.43 0.39
N SER A 168 -0.81 3.11 0.88
CA SER A 168 -0.60 2.47 2.18
C SER A 168 -0.55 3.44 3.36
N VAL A 169 0.17 4.54 3.19
CA VAL A 169 0.34 5.54 4.26
C VAL A 169 -0.89 6.45 4.34
N GLY A 170 -1.67 6.56 3.25
CA GLY A 170 -2.95 7.25 3.24
C GLY A 170 -2.79 8.65 3.79
N ILE A 171 -2.29 9.56 2.95
CA ILE A 171 -2.03 10.94 3.35
C ILE A 171 -3.35 11.60 3.78
N ASN A 172 -3.65 11.61 5.08
CA ASN A 172 -4.61 12.53 5.69
C ASN A 172 -3.93 13.90 5.88
N ILE A 173 -3.26 14.44 4.86
CA ILE A 173 -2.77 15.82 4.89
C ILE A 173 -3.98 16.70 4.57
N LEU A 174 -4.59 17.15 5.66
CA LEU A 174 -5.49 18.26 5.89
C LEU A 174 -6.79 18.42 5.07
N ILE A 175 -6.90 18.05 3.79
CA ILE A 175 -8.07 18.45 2.95
C ILE A 175 -8.68 17.30 2.13
N ILE A 176 -7.91 16.31 1.68
CA ILE A 176 -8.43 15.26 0.77
C ILE A 176 -8.21 13.88 1.41
N ARG A 177 -9.30 13.13 1.63
CA ARG A 177 -9.22 11.71 1.98
C ARG A 177 -8.78 10.95 0.75
N VAL A 178 -7.54 10.46 0.74
CA VAL A 178 -7.09 9.51 -0.28
C VAL A 178 -7.88 8.22 -0.09
N HIS A 179 -8.82 7.95 -1.00
CA HIS A 179 -9.45 6.64 -1.05
C HIS A 179 -8.46 5.65 -1.65
N PRO A 180 -8.17 4.52 -0.97
CA PRO A 180 -7.26 3.52 -1.50
C PRO A 180 -7.77 3.02 -2.85
N MET A 181 -6.88 2.88 -3.83
CA MET A 181 -7.27 2.39 -5.16
C MET A 181 -7.74 0.93 -5.05
N GLU A 182 -8.96 0.66 -5.49
CA GLU A 182 -9.53 -0.69 -5.53
C GLU A 182 -9.70 -1.13 -6.98
N LYS A 183 -9.16 -2.30 -7.31
CA LYS A 183 -9.28 -2.88 -8.65
C LYS A 183 -10.77 -3.10 -8.96
N LYS A 184 -11.29 -2.35 -9.94
CA LYS A 184 -12.69 -2.37 -10.44
C LYS A 184 -13.75 -1.65 -9.60
N ASN A 185 -13.38 -0.92 -8.53
CA ASN A 185 -14.34 -0.13 -7.74
C ASN A 185 -13.79 1.25 -7.32
N THR A 186 -12.77 1.76 -8.03
CA THR A 186 -12.19 3.08 -7.71
C THR A 186 -13.10 4.18 -8.25
N PRO A 187 -13.60 5.12 -7.43
CA PRO A 187 -14.37 6.25 -7.93
C PRO A 187 -13.49 7.14 -8.83
N MET A 188 -14.07 7.73 -9.88
CA MET A 188 -13.33 8.58 -10.85
C MET A 188 -12.56 9.71 -10.17
N THR A 189 -13.08 10.27 -9.08
CA THR A 189 -12.41 11.32 -8.29
C THR A 189 -11.11 10.84 -7.64
N SER A 190 -11.07 9.60 -7.16
CA SER A 190 -9.85 9.00 -6.60
C SER A 190 -8.83 8.65 -7.70
N ILE A 191 -9.30 8.25 -8.88
CA ILE A 191 -8.43 8.04 -10.05
C ILE A 191 -7.74 9.36 -10.44
N LEU A 192 -8.52 10.44 -10.62
CA LEU A 192 -7.98 11.75 -11.00
C LEU A 192 -6.96 12.27 -9.97
N PHE A 193 -7.27 12.14 -8.69
CA PHE A 193 -6.36 12.56 -7.62
C PHE A 193 -5.05 11.76 -7.62
N ASN A 194 -5.12 10.43 -7.70
CA ASN A 194 -3.93 9.58 -7.71
C ASN A 194 -3.10 9.82 -8.98
N SER A 195 -3.74 10.07 -10.14
CA SER A 195 -3.03 10.47 -11.36
C SER A 195 -2.29 11.80 -11.20
N ALA A 196 -2.90 12.80 -10.57
CA ALA A 196 -2.23 14.07 -10.28
C ALA A 196 -1.02 13.88 -9.36
N VAL A 197 -1.16 13.05 -8.31
CA VAL A 197 -0.03 12.70 -7.42
C VAL A 197 1.10 12.02 -8.19
N MET A 198 0.80 11.13 -9.15
CA MET A 198 1.81 10.48 -9.97
C MET A 198 2.50 11.44 -10.95
N LEU A 199 1.80 12.45 -11.48
CA LEU A 199 2.38 13.52 -12.29
C LEU A 199 3.30 14.43 -11.48
N PHE A 200 2.96 14.75 -10.23
CA PHE A 200 3.90 15.47 -9.36
C PHE A 200 5.07 14.59 -8.93
N ALA A 201 4.83 13.30 -8.72
CA ALA A 201 5.87 12.34 -8.38
C ALA A 201 6.88 12.16 -9.51
N SER A 202 6.49 12.26 -10.78
CA SER A 202 7.42 12.11 -11.90
C SER A 202 8.55 13.14 -11.85
N PHE A 203 8.20 14.39 -11.56
CA PHE A 203 9.17 15.47 -11.39
C PHE A 203 10.11 15.19 -10.21
N GLY A 204 9.55 14.80 -9.06
CA GLY A 204 10.34 14.48 -7.87
C GLY A 204 11.26 13.27 -8.02
N ILE A 205 10.82 12.23 -8.74
CA ILE A 205 11.63 11.03 -9.02
C ILE A 205 12.76 11.39 -10.00
N ALA A 206 12.48 12.16 -11.06
CA ALA A 206 13.51 12.60 -12.00
C ALA A 206 14.60 13.43 -11.30
N LEU A 207 14.19 14.38 -10.45
CA LEU A 207 15.08 15.17 -9.60
C LEU A 207 15.94 14.26 -8.71
N PHE A 208 15.30 13.34 -7.97
CA PHE A 208 15.99 12.41 -7.09
C PHE A 208 16.98 11.50 -7.83
N CYS A 209 16.65 11.07 -9.05
CA CYS A 209 17.53 10.23 -9.86
C CYS A 209 18.73 11.02 -10.40
N SER A 210 18.54 12.26 -10.85
CA SER A 210 19.66 13.14 -11.24
C SER A 210 20.61 13.38 -10.06
N MET A 211 20.08 13.57 -8.85
CA MET A 211 20.91 13.71 -7.64
C MET A 211 21.70 12.43 -7.27
N ASN A 212 21.08 11.25 -7.35
CA ASN A 212 21.72 9.99 -6.94
C ASN A 212 22.55 9.32 -8.04
N PHE A 213 22.34 9.70 -9.30
CA PHE A 213 23.03 9.17 -10.46
C PHE A 213 23.78 10.26 -11.26
N ALA A 214 24.37 11.23 -10.56
CA ALA A 214 25.05 12.36 -11.21
C ALA A 214 26.22 11.95 -12.12
N ILE A 215 26.88 10.82 -11.82
CA ILE A 215 28.01 10.31 -12.61
C ILE A 215 27.52 9.67 -13.92
N TYR A 216 26.55 8.76 -13.81
CA TYR A 216 25.98 8.07 -14.97
C TYR A 216 25.13 9.00 -15.86
N ALA A 217 24.36 9.91 -15.26
CA ALA A 217 23.52 10.87 -15.99
C ALA A 217 24.30 12.09 -16.50
N ARG A 218 25.62 12.13 -16.32
CA ARG A 218 26.47 13.27 -16.72
C ARG A 218 26.36 13.51 -18.22
N LEU A 219 26.34 14.80 -18.61
CA LEU A 219 26.18 15.26 -20.00
C LEU A 219 24.84 14.89 -20.67
N THR A 220 23.86 14.41 -19.90
CA THR A 220 22.49 14.23 -20.41
C THR A 220 21.67 15.51 -20.27
N SER A 221 20.61 15.65 -21.07
CA SER A 221 19.66 16.75 -20.94
C SER A 221 18.98 16.79 -19.57
N LEU A 222 18.85 15.64 -18.90
CA LEU A 222 18.31 15.57 -17.54
C LEU A 222 19.21 16.29 -16.54
N GLU A 223 20.52 16.08 -16.60
CA GLU A 223 21.48 16.74 -15.70
C GLU A 223 21.56 18.24 -15.99
N MET A 224 21.45 18.66 -17.25
CA MET A 224 21.38 20.08 -17.59
C MET A 224 20.16 20.77 -16.97
N ILE A 225 18.99 20.15 -17.06
CA ILE A 225 17.73 20.73 -16.56
C ILE A 225 17.66 20.67 -15.02
N TYR A 226 17.89 19.49 -14.43
CA TYR A 226 17.73 19.28 -13.00
C TYR A 226 18.99 19.63 -12.19
N GLY A 227 20.18 19.35 -12.72
CA GLY A 227 21.45 19.63 -12.05
C GLY A 227 21.88 21.10 -12.14
N VAL A 228 21.54 21.84 -13.20
CA VAL A 228 21.97 23.24 -13.35
C VAL A 228 20.80 24.23 -13.21
N LEU A 229 19.76 24.13 -14.04
CA LEU A 229 18.68 25.12 -14.05
C LEU A 229 17.84 25.11 -12.76
N MET A 230 17.58 23.94 -12.17
CA MET A 230 16.82 23.87 -10.91
C MET A 230 17.62 24.36 -9.70
N GLN A 231 18.95 24.31 -9.74
CA GLN A 231 19.79 24.83 -8.66
C GLN A 231 19.87 26.36 -8.66
N THR A 232 19.71 26.99 -9.83
CA THR A 232 19.76 28.45 -9.98
C THR A 232 18.42 29.14 -9.69
N LEU A 233 17.30 28.40 -9.66
CA LEU A 233 16.00 28.93 -9.24
C LEU A 233 15.94 29.18 -7.73
N ALA A 234 15.56 30.41 -7.35
CA ALA A 234 15.38 30.79 -5.95
C ALA A 234 14.31 29.92 -5.26
N GLY A 235 14.66 29.32 -4.13
CA GLY A 235 13.79 28.42 -3.34
C GLY A 235 13.95 26.93 -3.67
N LEU A 236 14.12 26.56 -4.94
CA LEU A 236 14.29 25.15 -5.36
C LEU A 236 15.67 24.57 -5.00
N LYS A 237 16.69 25.43 -4.81
CA LYS A 237 18.01 25.04 -4.28
C LYS A 237 17.92 24.24 -2.97
N TYR A 238 16.99 24.58 -2.08
CA TYR A 238 16.83 23.85 -0.82
C TYR A 238 16.26 22.44 -1.03
N VAL A 239 15.40 22.25 -2.03
CA VAL A 239 14.88 20.93 -2.39
C VAL A 239 16.01 20.04 -2.90
N TRP A 240 16.96 20.61 -3.65
CA TRP A 240 18.16 19.90 -4.09
C TRP A 240 19.07 19.52 -2.92
N GLN A 241 19.32 20.41 -1.95
CA GLN A 241 20.20 20.09 -0.82
C GLN A 241 19.59 19.08 0.15
N TYR A 242 18.30 19.20 0.45
CA TYR A 242 17.62 18.41 1.48
C TYR A 242 16.80 17.24 0.93
N GLY A 243 16.62 17.12 -0.39
CA GLY A 243 15.71 16.14 -1.01
C GLY A 243 16.02 14.69 -0.63
N THR A 244 17.30 14.29 -0.68
CA THR A 244 17.71 12.93 -0.31
C THR A 244 17.53 12.66 1.20
N TYR A 245 17.82 13.64 2.06
CA TYR A 245 17.60 13.51 3.51
C TYR A 245 16.12 13.36 3.85
N VAL A 246 15.24 14.14 3.19
CA VAL A 246 13.79 14.01 3.32
C VAL A 246 13.34 12.63 2.88
N PHE A 247 13.88 12.11 1.77
CA PHE A 247 13.59 10.77 1.29
C PHE A 247 13.97 9.69 2.30
N LEU A 248 15.18 9.75 2.88
CA LEU A 248 15.62 8.87 3.96
C LEU A 248 14.72 8.96 5.19
N GLY A 249 14.30 10.17 5.59
CA GLY A 249 13.35 10.37 6.68
C GLY A 249 12.03 9.63 6.44
N PHE A 250 11.51 9.67 5.20
CA PHE A 250 10.32 8.90 4.83
C PHE A 250 10.53 7.38 4.85
N ILE A 251 11.73 6.87 4.56
CA ILE A 251 12.04 5.43 4.71
C ILE A 251 11.90 5.02 6.19
N VAL A 252 12.49 5.79 7.10
CA VAL A 252 12.42 5.51 8.55
C VAL A 252 10.97 5.56 9.05
N ILE A 253 10.21 6.57 8.63
CA ILE A 253 8.78 6.69 8.97
C ILE A 253 7.99 5.48 8.44
N GLY A 254 8.26 5.05 7.20
CA GLY A 254 7.62 3.87 6.60
C GLY A 254 7.92 2.59 7.37
N LEU A 255 9.15 2.41 7.84
CA LEU A 255 9.58 1.27 8.65
C LEU A 255 8.85 1.25 10.00
N ILE A 256 8.84 2.38 10.72
CA ILE A 256 8.11 2.54 11.99
C ILE A 256 6.62 2.25 11.80
N TRP A 257 6.01 2.77 10.72
CA TRP A 257 4.62 2.54 10.41
C TRP A 257 4.31 1.06 10.17
N LYS A 258 5.16 0.35 9.43
CA LYS A 258 4.98 -1.09 9.18
C LYS A 258 5.12 -1.92 10.45
N LEU A 259 6.11 -1.63 11.30
CA LEU A 259 6.25 -2.28 12.61
C LEU A 259 5.01 -2.05 13.49
N ALA A 260 4.51 -0.82 13.54
CA ALA A 260 3.29 -0.51 14.29
C ALA A 260 2.04 -1.22 13.73
N THR A 261 1.95 -1.35 12.41
CA THR A 261 0.83 -2.00 11.72
C THR A 261 0.82 -3.52 11.93
N LEU A 262 1.98 -4.17 11.94
CA LEU A 262 2.10 -5.60 12.27
C LEU A 262 1.53 -5.89 13.67
N LYS A 263 1.93 -5.09 14.67
CA LYS A 263 1.44 -5.21 16.06
C LYS A 263 -0.08 -5.01 16.17
N LYS A 264 -0.68 -4.12 15.36
CA LYS A 264 -2.14 -3.92 15.30
C LYS A 264 -2.85 -5.07 14.60
N ARG A 265 -2.26 -5.65 13.56
CA ARG A 265 -2.82 -6.79 12.83
C ARG A 265 -3.00 -7.99 13.74
N ASP A 266 -2.03 -8.29 14.59
CA ASP A 266 -2.10 -9.41 15.53
C ASP A 266 -3.24 -9.22 16.54
N LYS A 267 -3.42 -7.99 17.05
CA LYS A 267 -4.57 -7.65 17.92
C LYS A 267 -5.91 -7.78 17.18
N LYS A 268 -6.02 -7.29 15.94
CA LYS A 268 -7.26 -7.36 15.15
C LYS A 268 -7.63 -8.82 14.81
N ILE A 269 -6.65 -9.64 14.42
CA ILE A 269 -6.85 -11.07 14.16
C ILE A 269 -7.24 -11.80 15.45
N ALA A 270 -6.64 -11.46 16.60
CA ALA A 270 -7.03 -12.05 17.87
C ALA A 270 -8.48 -11.71 18.26
N ILE A 271 -8.93 -10.48 18.04
CA ILE A 271 -10.32 -10.06 18.27
C ILE A 271 -11.28 -10.78 17.31
N ILE A 272 -10.93 -10.87 16.03
CA ILE A 272 -11.73 -11.58 15.02
C ILE A 272 -11.79 -13.08 15.31
N LYS A 273 -10.68 -13.72 15.68
CA LYS A 273 -10.67 -15.13 16.12
C LYS A 273 -11.50 -15.32 17.39
N LYS A 274 -11.48 -14.36 18.32
CA LYS A 274 -12.32 -14.40 19.53
C LYS A 274 -13.81 -14.26 19.19
N SER A 275 -14.18 -13.37 18.26
CA SER A 275 -15.57 -13.26 17.80
C SER A 275 -16.00 -14.54 17.07
N PHE A 276 -15.19 -15.08 16.15
CA PHE A 276 -15.48 -16.37 15.51
C PHE A 276 -15.50 -17.55 16.48
N LYS A 277 -14.70 -17.55 17.54
CA LYS A 277 -14.75 -18.56 18.62
C LYS A 277 -16.04 -18.43 19.44
N ASN A 278 -16.51 -17.22 19.70
CA ASN A 278 -17.80 -16.97 20.34
C ASN A 278 -18.99 -17.36 19.44
N TYR A 279 -18.81 -17.32 18.11
CA TYR A 279 -19.77 -17.83 17.12
C TYR A 279 -19.53 -19.31 16.75
N ASN A 280 -18.55 -19.97 17.35
CA ASN A 280 -18.30 -21.38 17.10
C ASN A 280 -19.34 -22.21 17.85
N THR A 281 -20.23 -22.81 17.07
CA THR A 281 -21.34 -23.67 17.47
C THR A 281 -20.90 -25.02 18.08
N SER A 282 -19.73 -25.11 18.73
CA SER A 282 -19.30 -26.35 19.38
C SER A 282 -20.24 -26.78 20.52
N ASN A 283 -21.10 -25.87 21.00
CA ASN A 283 -22.13 -26.18 22.01
C ASN A 283 -23.52 -26.54 21.44
N LEU A 284 -23.68 -26.72 20.12
CA LEU A 284 -24.94 -27.21 19.54
C LEU A 284 -25.03 -28.74 19.43
N ASN A 285 -23.93 -29.47 19.68
CA ASN A 285 -23.95 -30.94 19.78
C ASN A 285 -24.17 -31.46 21.21
N SER A 286 -24.23 -30.61 22.24
CA SER A 286 -24.47 -31.06 23.62
C SER A 286 -25.95 -31.17 24.02
N LYS A 287 -26.89 -30.82 23.13
CA LYS A 287 -28.34 -30.86 23.42
C LYS A 287 -29.16 -31.80 22.54
N LYS A 288 -28.52 -32.59 21.67
CA LYS A 288 -29.22 -33.65 20.90
C LYS A 288 -29.19 -35.02 21.56
N ASP A 289 -28.31 -35.25 22.54
CA ASP A 289 -28.21 -36.54 23.25
C ASP A 289 -28.93 -36.55 24.62
N ALA A 290 -29.68 -35.50 24.95
CA ALA A 290 -30.48 -35.40 26.19
C ALA A 290 -32.00 -35.35 25.95
N ALA A 291 -32.45 -35.64 24.73
CA ALA A 291 -33.87 -35.71 24.36
C ALA A 291 -34.26 -37.06 23.71
N LEU A 292 -33.40 -38.07 23.85
CA LEU A 292 -33.64 -39.46 23.46
C LEU A 292 -33.12 -40.40 24.55
N ILE A 293 -33.65 -40.24 25.77
CA ILE A 293 -33.94 -41.30 26.74
C ILE A 293 -35.23 -40.88 27.46
#